data_AF-A0A1E1X0N0-F1
#
_entry.id   AF-A0A1E1X0N0-F1
#
_cell.length_a   1.000
_cell.length_b   1.000
_cell.length_c   1.000
_cell.angle_alpha   90.00
_cell.angle_beta   90.00
_cell.angle_gamma   90.00
#
_symmetry.space_group_name_H-M   'P 1'
#
loop_
_entity.id
_entity.type
_entity.pdbx_description
1 polymer ?
#
loop_
_entity_poly.entity_id
_entity_poly.type
_entity_poly.pdbx_seq_one_letter_code
_entity_poly.pdbx_strand_id
1 'polypeptide(L)'
;SGPQARNTRCLQPPEMEGCSTILLKWSYKEQSNKCVKNFVCYKHPNSFDSEEACNKVCPPIAGHKPKPEKVDCMFWLLRGDGCYEYRFAWHPNRHGILRWGMVYTGCGKWSNRLYFYDWLKRKCHEIKYPVLQRNSQGLATMRFSFLRNK
;
A
#
# COMPACT_ATOMS: atom_id res chain seq x y z
N SER A 1 6.06 -33.44 -21.47
CA SER A 1 5.31 -32.26 -21.96
C SER A 1 6.16 -31.03 -21.68
N GLY A 2 6.60 -30.30 -22.71
CA GLY A 2 7.38 -29.06 -22.51
C GLY A 2 6.56 -28.00 -21.77
N PRO A 3 7.19 -26.92 -21.25
CA PRO A 3 6.45 -25.86 -20.57
C PRO A 3 5.49 -25.22 -21.57
N GLN A 4 4.20 -25.44 -21.35
CA GLN A 4 3.15 -24.86 -22.18
C GLN A 4 3.24 -23.34 -22.05
N ALA A 5 3.49 -22.66 -23.17
CA ALA A 5 3.63 -21.20 -23.18
C ALA A 5 2.34 -20.57 -22.64
N ARG A 6 2.50 -19.71 -21.63
CA ARG A 6 1.37 -19.04 -20.98
C ARG A 6 0.63 -18.16 -21.97
N ASN A 7 -0.70 -18.10 -21.88
CA ASN A 7 -1.50 -17.17 -22.68
C ASN A 7 -1.03 -15.73 -22.42
N THR A 8 -0.72 -14.99 -23.49
CA THR A 8 -0.19 -13.62 -23.43
C THR A 8 -1.14 -12.64 -22.74
N ARG A 9 -2.44 -12.90 -22.76
CA ARG A 9 -3.45 -12.12 -22.01
C ARG A 9 -3.14 -12.10 -20.51
N CYS A 10 -2.60 -13.17 -19.96
CA CYS A 10 -2.29 -13.28 -18.52
C CYS A 10 -1.01 -12.53 -18.12
N LEU A 11 -0.20 -12.13 -19.10
CA LEU A 11 1.04 -11.39 -18.89
C LEU A 11 0.81 -9.87 -18.92
N GLN A 12 -0.36 -9.42 -19.41
CA GLN A 12 -0.70 -8.01 -19.45
C GLN A 12 -1.28 -7.58 -18.10
N PRO A 13 -0.66 -6.63 -17.38
CA PRO A 13 -1.23 -6.13 -16.13
C PRO A 13 -2.58 -5.48 -16.41
N PRO A 14 -3.61 -5.67 -15.56
CA PRO A 14 -4.89 -5.00 -15.75
C PRO A 14 -4.73 -3.48 -15.67
N GLU A 15 -5.12 -2.79 -16.74
CA GLU A 15 -5.01 -1.34 -16.87
C GLU A 15 -6.31 -0.62 -16.52
N MET A 16 -6.19 0.52 -15.85
CA MET A 16 -7.31 1.40 -15.46
C MET A 16 -7.22 2.80 -16.08
N GLU A 17 -6.12 3.11 -16.77
CA GLU A 17 -5.87 4.43 -17.34
C GLU A 17 -6.01 4.38 -18.87
N GLY A 18 -6.22 5.54 -19.52
CA GLY A 18 -6.18 5.65 -20.98
C GLY A 18 -7.35 5.01 -21.73
N CYS A 19 -8.47 4.69 -21.05
CA CYS A 19 -9.66 4.13 -21.69
C CYS A 19 -10.94 4.91 -21.40
N SER A 20 -11.88 4.86 -22.34
CA SER A 20 -13.17 5.56 -22.24
C SER A 20 -14.16 4.92 -21.25
N THR A 21 -13.94 3.66 -20.86
CA THR A 21 -14.85 2.92 -19.99
C THR A 21 -14.11 1.91 -19.14
N ILE A 22 -14.28 2.02 -17.83
CA ILE A 22 -13.72 1.12 -16.82
C ILE A 22 -14.89 0.37 -16.20
N LEU A 23 -14.82 -0.96 -16.15
CA LEU A 23 -15.83 -1.80 -15.52
C LEU A 23 -15.21 -2.67 -14.42
N LEU A 24 -16.02 -3.06 -13.45
CA LEU A 24 -15.65 -4.05 -12.45
C LEU A 24 -15.74 -5.46 -13.09
N LYS A 25 -14.59 -6.01 -13.50
CA LYS A 25 -14.47 -7.29 -14.21
C LYS A 25 -13.43 -8.19 -13.55
N TRP A 26 -13.29 -9.42 -14.04
CA TRP A 26 -12.26 -10.35 -13.62
C TRP A 26 -11.00 -10.15 -14.45
N SER A 27 -9.83 -10.10 -13.80
CA SER A 27 -8.53 -10.08 -14.47
C SER A 27 -7.52 -10.92 -13.72
N TYR A 28 -6.57 -11.49 -14.44
CA TYR A 28 -5.51 -12.28 -13.85
C TYR A 28 -4.40 -11.37 -13.31
N LYS A 29 -4.03 -11.53 -12.03
CA LYS A 29 -2.90 -10.82 -11.43
C LYS A 29 -1.76 -11.79 -11.15
N GLU A 30 -0.63 -11.55 -11.82
CA GLU A 30 0.57 -12.37 -11.68
C GLU A 30 1.11 -12.39 -10.24
N GLN A 31 1.12 -11.24 -9.57
CA GLN A 31 1.60 -11.10 -8.19
C GLN A 31 0.87 -12.03 -7.22
N SER A 32 -0.44 -12.17 -7.39
CA SER A 32 -1.29 -13.02 -6.55
C SER A 32 -1.52 -14.42 -7.14
N ASN A 33 -0.95 -14.71 -8.31
CA ASN A 33 -1.12 -15.95 -9.05
C ASN A 33 -2.60 -16.40 -9.20
N LYS A 34 -3.52 -15.44 -9.39
CA LYS A 34 -4.97 -15.72 -9.41
C LYS A 34 -5.76 -14.68 -10.19
N CYS A 35 -6.94 -15.09 -10.66
CA CYS A 35 -7.97 -14.18 -11.12
C CYS A 35 -8.57 -13.41 -9.93
N VAL A 36 -8.75 -12.10 -10.09
CA VAL A 36 -9.36 -11.23 -9.09
C VAL A 36 -10.37 -10.32 -9.75
N LYS A 37 -11.41 -9.95 -8.99
CA LYS A 37 -12.36 -8.93 -9.40
C LYS A 37 -11.77 -7.54 -9.13
N ASN A 38 -11.65 -6.70 -10.15
CA ASN A 38 -11.10 -5.35 -10.05
C ASN A 38 -11.66 -4.44 -11.15
N PHE A 39 -11.42 -3.13 -11.00
CA PHE A 39 -11.64 -2.17 -12.08
C PHE A 39 -10.58 -2.37 -13.15
N VAL A 40 -11.03 -2.48 -14.40
CA VAL A 40 -10.18 -2.64 -15.59
C VAL A 40 -10.90 -2.06 -16.80
N CYS A 41 -10.15 -1.57 -17.77
CA CYS A 41 -10.71 -1.08 -19.02
C CYS A 41 -11.59 -2.14 -19.72
N TYR A 42 -12.75 -1.73 -20.22
CA TYR A 42 -13.77 -2.64 -20.78
C TYR A 42 -13.21 -3.55 -21.88
N LYS A 43 -12.37 -3.00 -22.77
CA LYS A 43 -11.77 -3.71 -23.91
C LYS A 43 -10.35 -4.25 -23.63
N HIS A 44 -9.91 -4.30 -22.38
CA HIS A 44 -8.58 -4.78 -22.04
C HIS A 44 -8.46 -6.30 -22.30
N PRO A 45 -7.38 -6.83 -22.89
CA PRO A 45 -7.23 -8.26 -23.15
C PRO A 45 -7.26 -9.11 -21.87
N ASN A 46 -6.70 -8.62 -20.77
CA ASN A 46 -6.81 -9.24 -19.45
C ASN A 46 -8.08 -8.76 -18.73
N SER A 47 -9.26 -9.01 -19.33
CA SER A 47 -10.57 -8.63 -18.81
C SER A 47 -11.59 -9.69 -19.20
N PHE A 48 -12.30 -10.22 -18.21
CA PHE A 48 -13.22 -11.34 -18.33
C PHE A 48 -14.50 -11.05 -17.55
N ASP A 49 -15.63 -11.53 -18.05
CA ASP A 49 -16.93 -11.28 -17.43
C ASP A 49 -17.18 -12.17 -16.20
N SER A 50 -16.48 -13.31 -16.09
CA SER A 50 -16.59 -14.25 -14.98
C SER A 50 -15.22 -14.76 -14.50
N GLU A 51 -15.18 -15.26 -13.26
CA GLU A 51 -13.98 -15.87 -12.67
C GLU A 51 -13.56 -17.13 -13.42
N GLU A 52 -14.52 -17.95 -13.82
CA GLU A 52 -14.32 -19.21 -14.53
C GLU A 52 -13.71 -18.95 -15.91
N ALA A 53 -14.21 -17.94 -16.64
CA ALA A 53 -13.65 -17.54 -17.92
C ALA A 53 -12.19 -17.08 -17.79
N CYS A 54 -11.90 -16.31 -16.73
CA CYS A 54 -10.54 -15.89 -16.41
C CYS A 54 -9.65 -17.09 -16.09
N ASN A 55 -10.06 -17.99 -15.19
CA ASN A 55 -9.26 -19.14 -14.76
C ASN A 55 -9.05 -20.16 -15.90
N LYS A 56 -10.01 -20.28 -16.83
CA LYS A 56 -9.86 -21.13 -18.02
C LYS A 56 -8.77 -20.63 -18.95
N VAL A 57 -8.65 -19.31 -19.11
CA VAL A 57 -7.64 -18.67 -19.98
C VAL A 57 -6.30 -18.49 -19.25
N CYS A 58 -6.37 -18.17 -17.97
CA CYS A 58 -5.25 -17.84 -17.10
C CYS A 58 -5.27 -18.72 -15.84
N PRO A 59 -5.01 -20.03 -15.98
CA PRO A 59 -4.95 -20.92 -14.83
C PRO A 59 -3.83 -20.47 -13.88
N PRO A 60 -4.04 -20.60 -12.55
CA PRO A 60 -2.98 -20.43 -11.56
C PRO A 60 -1.79 -21.34 -11.88
N ILE A 61 -0.58 -20.83 -11.72
CA ILE A 61 0.62 -21.66 -11.88
C ILE A 61 0.76 -22.55 -10.63
N ALA A 62 0.74 -23.86 -10.83
CA ALA A 62 0.94 -24.83 -9.76
C ALA A 62 2.31 -24.60 -9.07
N GLY A 63 2.32 -24.66 -7.73
CA GLY A 63 3.53 -24.44 -6.93
C GLY A 63 3.96 -22.96 -6.79
N HIS A 64 3.39 -22.05 -7.56
CA HIS A 64 3.69 -20.63 -7.45
C HIS A 64 2.87 -20.02 -6.31
N LYS A 65 3.51 -19.87 -5.13
CA LYS A 65 2.89 -19.21 -3.98
C LYS A 65 2.81 -17.71 -4.26
N PRO A 66 1.64 -17.06 -4.06
CA PRO A 66 1.54 -15.62 -4.19
C PRO A 66 2.58 -14.96 -3.28
N LYS A 67 3.28 -13.94 -3.79
CA LYS A 67 4.14 -13.15 -2.93
C LYS A 67 3.27 -12.55 -1.81
N PRO A 68 3.67 -12.64 -0.54
CA PRO A 68 2.94 -11.97 0.53
C PRO A 68 2.77 -10.50 0.15
N GLU A 69 1.54 -9.99 0.27
CA GLU A 69 1.28 -8.58 0.05
C GLU A 69 2.21 -7.77 0.96
N LYS A 70 2.98 -6.85 0.39
CA LYS A 70 3.99 -6.11 1.14
C LYS A 70 3.28 -5.22 2.16
N VAL A 71 3.41 -5.58 3.44
CA VAL A 71 2.87 -4.78 4.56
C VAL A 71 3.83 -3.63 4.82
N ASP A 72 3.65 -2.52 4.09
CA ASP A 72 4.38 -1.28 4.29
C ASP A 72 3.48 -0.14 4.78
N CYS A 73 4.02 1.07 4.87
CA CYS A 73 3.26 2.21 5.37
C CYS A 73 2.03 2.52 4.50
N MET A 74 2.10 2.32 3.17
CA MET A 74 0.96 2.56 2.29
C MET A 74 -0.12 1.51 2.51
N PHE A 75 0.25 0.26 2.77
CA PHE A 75 -0.70 -0.79 3.15
C PHE A 75 -1.55 -0.35 4.36
N TRP A 76 -0.90 0.12 5.43
CA TRP A 76 -1.62 0.57 6.62
C TRP A 76 -2.45 1.83 6.35
N LEU A 77 -1.92 2.79 5.60
CA LEU A 77 -2.66 4.01 5.23
C LEU A 77 -3.97 3.70 4.48
N LEU A 78 -3.95 2.72 3.57
CA LEU A 78 -5.08 2.40 2.69
C LEU A 78 -6.03 1.35 3.27
N ARG A 79 -5.57 0.49 4.19
CA ARG A 79 -6.35 -0.69 4.65
C ARG A 79 -6.44 -0.87 6.15
N GLY A 80 -5.76 -0.05 6.95
CA GLY A 80 -5.86 -0.14 8.40
C GLY A 80 -6.92 0.78 9.02
N ASP A 81 -7.79 1.37 8.20
CA ASP A 81 -8.93 2.15 8.69
C ASP A 81 -9.78 1.29 9.63
N GLY A 82 -10.20 1.86 10.76
CA GLY A 82 -10.90 1.15 11.83
C GLY A 82 -10.01 0.41 12.84
N CYS A 83 -8.67 0.39 12.67
CA CYS A 83 -7.78 -0.19 13.68
C CYS A 83 -6.53 0.63 14.00
N TYR A 84 -5.95 1.37 13.05
CA TYR A 84 -4.81 2.22 13.38
C TYR A 84 -5.26 3.50 14.08
N GLU A 85 -4.46 3.96 15.02
CA GLU A 85 -4.54 5.33 15.53
C GLU A 85 -3.77 6.29 14.63
N TYR A 86 -4.29 7.51 14.46
CA TYR A 86 -3.62 8.55 13.70
C TYR A 86 -3.78 9.94 14.31
N ARG A 87 -2.92 10.86 13.88
CA ARG A 87 -3.01 12.30 14.17
C ARG A 87 -2.34 13.11 13.08
N PHE A 88 -2.75 14.36 12.92
CA PHE A 88 -2.03 15.30 12.07
C PHE A 88 -0.96 16.04 12.86
N ALA A 89 0.25 16.11 12.29
CA ALA A 89 1.40 16.71 12.97
C ALA A 89 2.43 17.27 11.98
N TRP A 90 3.27 18.17 12.49
CA TRP A 90 4.48 18.60 11.81
C TRP A 90 5.61 17.62 12.14
N HIS A 91 6.24 17.04 11.11
CA HIS A 91 7.36 16.12 11.26
C HIS A 91 8.56 16.60 10.44
N PRO A 92 9.77 16.68 11.02
CA PRO A 92 10.95 17.05 10.27
C PRO A 92 11.31 15.95 9.26
N ASN A 93 11.65 16.35 8.03
CA ASN A 93 12.27 15.42 7.09
C ASN A 93 13.73 15.15 7.49
N ARG A 94 14.44 14.33 6.69
CA ARG A 94 15.87 14.02 6.93
C ARG A 94 16.80 15.23 6.96
N HIS A 95 16.37 16.37 6.40
CA HIS A 95 17.13 17.62 6.34
C HIS A 95 16.67 18.61 7.43
N GLY A 96 15.82 18.18 8.37
CA GLY A 96 15.30 19.03 9.45
C GLY A 96 14.11 19.93 9.06
N ILE A 97 13.67 19.91 7.80
CA ILE A 97 12.55 20.75 7.34
C ILE A 97 11.23 20.14 7.83
N LEU A 98 10.46 20.92 8.58
CA LEU A 98 9.13 20.51 9.07
C LEU A 98 8.15 20.36 7.91
N ARG A 99 7.48 19.20 7.86
CA ARG A 99 6.41 18.91 6.89
C ARG A 99 5.12 18.62 7.63
N TRP A 100 4.04 19.21 7.16
CA TRP A 100 2.70 18.88 7.64
C TRP A 100 2.28 17.53 7.05
N GLY A 101 1.80 16.64 7.90
CA GLY A 101 1.47 15.29 7.51
C GLY A 101 0.59 14.58 8.52
N MET A 102 0.39 13.30 8.28
CA MET A 102 -0.33 12.41 9.17
C MET A 102 0.64 11.41 9.78
N VAL A 103 0.65 11.31 11.11
CA VAL A 103 1.33 10.25 11.84
C VAL A 103 0.29 9.19 12.17
N TYR A 104 0.56 7.93 11.86
CA TYR A 104 -0.37 6.82 12.08
C TYR A 104 0.37 5.53 12.44
N THR A 105 -0.37 4.58 13.01
CA THR A 105 0.14 3.26 13.41
C THR A 105 -0.19 2.17 12.39
N GLY A 106 0.35 0.97 12.58
CA GLY A 106 -0.19 -0.24 11.96
C GLY A 106 -1.30 -0.85 12.83
N CYS A 107 -1.73 -2.08 12.51
CA CYS A 107 -2.68 -2.81 13.36
C CYS A 107 -2.08 -4.13 13.87
N GLY A 108 -2.72 -4.78 14.84
CA GLY A 108 -2.27 -6.06 15.39
C GLY A 108 -0.81 -5.98 15.90
N LYS A 109 0.06 -6.90 15.44
CA LYS A 109 1.49 -6.89 15.81
C LYS A 109 2.31 -5.69 15.28
N TRP A 110 1.67 -4.78 14.54
CA TRP A 110 2.29 -3.56 14.01
C TRP A 110 1.73 -2.27 14.65
N SER A 111 0.86 -2.37 15.68
CA SER A 111 0.26 -1.22 16.36
C SER A 111 1.27 -0.28 17.03
N ASN A 112 2.43 -0.82 17.37
CA ASN A 112 3.56 -0.13 17.97
C ASN A 112 4.55 0.47 16.95
N ARG A 113 4.32 0.30 15.65
CA ARG A 113 5.08 0.98 14.60
C ARG A 113 4.40 2.26 14.19
N LEU A 114 5.19 3.28 13.88
CA LEU A 114 4.69 4.61 13.55
C LEU A 114 5.15 5.01 12.15
N TYR A 115 4.23 5.57 11.40
CA TYR A 115 4.41 5.97 10.02
C TYR A 115 4.06 7.44 9.87
N PHE A 116 4.74 8.13 8.97
CA PHE A 116 4.43 9.51 8.59
C PHE A 116 4.07 9.57 7.11
N TYR A 117 2.92 10.13 6.78
CA TYR A 117 2.52 10.46 5.41
C TYR A 117 2.71 11.95 5.15
N ASP A 118 3.58 12.27 4.20
CA ASP A 118 3.85 13.62 3.71
C ASP A 118 2.86 13.94 2.57
N TRP A 119 1.91 14.85 2.82
CA TRP A 119 0.89 15.25 1.84
C TRP A 119 1.50 15.90 0.60
N LEU A 120 2.54 16.71 0.76
CA LEU A 120 3.19 17.41 -0.35
C LEU A 120 3.87 16.41 -1.28
N LYS A 121 4.57 15.42 -0.71
CA LYS A 121 5.28 14.40 -1.50
C LYS A 121 4.41 13.23 -1.90
N ARG A 122 3.22 13.09 -1.31
CA ARG A 122 2.35 11.91 -1.41
C ARG A 122 3.11 10.61 -1.15
N LYS A 123 3.94 10.64 -0.10
CA LYS A 123 4.82 9.51 0.28
C LYS A 123 4.76 9.28 1.78
N CYS A 124 4.74 8.01 2.16
CA CYS A 124 4.91 7.61 3.55
C CYS A 124 6.27 6.99 3.83
N HIS A 125 6.65 6.96 5.10
CA HIS A 125 7.78 6.20 5.62
C HIS A 125 7.57 5.88 7.10
N GLU A 126 8.25 4.85 7.59
CA GLU A 126 8.32 4.54 9.03
C GLU A 126 9.18 5.59 9.75
N ILE A 127 8.74 6.05 10.91
CA ILE A 127 9.41 7.03 11.75
C ILE A 127 9.71 6.44 13.14
N LYS A 128 10.78 6.94 13.78
CA LYS A 128 11.08 6.67 15.18
C LYS A 128 10.79 7.96 15.96
N TYR A 129 9.95 7.88 17.00
CA TYR A 129 9.53 9.01 17.84
C TYR A 129 10.73 9.67 18.58
N PRO A 130 10.62 10.94 19.07
CA PRO A 130 9.42 11.60 19.58
C PRO A 130 8.88 12.71 18.68
N VAL A 131 7.57 12.71 18.48
CA VAL A 131 6.86 13.84 17.88
C VAL A 131 6.95 15.02 18.82
N LEU A 132 7.38 16.17 18.30
CA LEU A 132 7.33 17.45 19.00
C LEU A 132 5.90 17.67 19.52
N GLN A 133 5.69 17.51 20.83
CA GLN A 133 4.45 17.96 21.45
C GLN A 133 4.43 19.47 21.37
N ARG A 134 3.49 20.01 20.59
CA ARG A 134 3.19 21.44 20.62
C ARG A 134 2.47 21.68 21.94
N ASN A 135 3.21 22.00 23.00
CA ASN A 135 2.61 22.53 24.22
C ASN A 135 1.80 23.78 23.84
N SER A 136 0.67 23.97 24.52
CA SER A 136 -0.29 25.08 24.38
C SER A 136 0.29 26.47 24.70
N GLN A 137 1.61 26.68 24.60
CA GLN A 137 2.32 27.90 24.98
C GLN A 137 3.34 28.41 23.94
N GLY A 138 3.26 27.99 22.68
CA GLY A 138 3.94 28.72 21.60
C GLY A 138 5.49 28.76 21.63
N LEU A 139 6.16 27.86 22.38
CA LEU A 139 7.61 27.72 22.36
C LEU A 139 8.01 26.27 22.08
N ALA A 140 8.61 26.03 20.91
CA ALA A 140 9.20 24.76 20.56
C ALA A 140 10.46 24.53 21.41
N THR A 141 10.33 23.76 22.49
CA THR A 141 11.50 23.27 23.25
C THR A 141 11.76 21.82 22.88
N MET A 142 12.95 21.54 22.32
CA MET A 142 13.46 20.17 22.20
C MET A 142 13.78 19.66 23.61
N ARG A 143 12.95 18.78 24.16
CA ARG A 143 13.39 17.92 25.28
C ARG A 143 14.02 16.66 24.71
N PHE A 144 15.34 16.66 24.61
CA PHE A 144 16.10 15.42 24.52
C PHE A 144 16.13 14.80 25.91
N SER A 145 15.24 13.85 26.17
CA SER A 145 15.42 12.92 27.29
C SER A 145 16.55 11.97 26.91
N PHE A 146 17.79 12.39 27.16
CA PHE A 146 18.90 11.46 27.22
C PHE A 146 18.60 10.47 28.35
N LEU A 147 18.37 9.21 28.01
CA LEU A 147 18.52 8.11 28.95
C LEU A 147 19.99 8.10 29.38
N ARG A 148 20.30 8.79 30.48
CA ARG A 148 21.47 8.49 31.29
C ARG A 148 21.12 7.23 32.08
N ASN A 149 21.60 6.08 31.64
CA ASN A 149 21.72 4.94 32.52
C ASN A 149 23.11 4.98 33.18
N LYS A 150 23.07 4.85 34.51
CA LYS A 150 24.19 4.49 35.38
C LYS A 150 24.74 3.12 35.00
#